data_AF-A0AAU5SEM9-F1
#
_entry.id   AF-A0AAU5SEM9-F1
#
_cell.length_a   1.000
_cell.length_b   1.000
_cell.length_c   1.000
_cell.angle_alpha   90.00
_cell.angle_beta   90.00
_cell.angle_gamma   90.00
#
_symmetry.space_group_name_H-M   'P 1'
#
loop_
_entity.id
_entity.type
_entity.pdbx_description
1 polymer ?
#
loop_
_entity_poly.entity_id
_entity_poly.type
_entity_poly.pdbx_seq_one_letter_code
_entity_poly.pdbx_strand_id
1 'polypeptide(L)'
;MHHHPAVRPDAPNANNLPISPGSSCSGCSGGLSGPGPNGSDIGADAMALPITIGGQGAYGVLVNNIGTGYRNNAAKNVPTGSQPEGLYMLTSSNLTSSSCCFDFGSAEADDSDDGNATMNAIYYGSACWTGGCTGSGPWVGGDLENGMYFSAAGPNPSNIPSETGSFVTAWEKNNGTTNFTLKYGNGQSGGLSQAYSGALPNGYNPMKVQPSIELGTGGDNSPEGTGEFFEGAVTKGFPTDATENAVQANVTAAGYTNNTTTFPPPTQSVISLKAHANGKYVDAANSTTSLIADATSIGTNETFDLIANNNNTVNLRAHSDNQWVTAENKGSSPLIANRGAVGPWETFYLLHNSDGSVSFRAYNNQQIVTAEDAGASALIANRTAIGPWEEFDLIND
;
A
#
# COMPACT_ATOMS: atom_id res chain seq x y z
N MET A 1 -5.21 9.84 -18.40
CA MET A 1 -5.01 8.44 -17.93
C MET A 1 -5.11 8.48 -16.42
N HIS A 2 -6.12 7.84 -15.81
CA HIS A 2 -6.24 7.80 -14.36
C HIS A 2 -5.16 6.87 -13.78
N HIS A 3 -4.14 7.44 -13.14
CA HIS A 3 -3.19 6.70 -12.31
C HIS A 3 -3.87 6.38 -10.97
N HIS A 4 -4.61 5.27 -10.92
CA HIS A 4 -4.89 4.63 -9.64
C HIS A 4 -3.59 4.04 -9.09
N PRO A 5 -3.27 4.22 -7.80
CA PRO A 5 -2.14 3.56 -7.16
C PRO A 5 -2.43 2.06 -7.13
N ALA A 6 -1.87 1.33 -8.09
CA ALA A 6 -2.04 -0.10 -8.21
C ALA A 6 -0.68 -0.72 -8.55
N VAL A 7 -0.35 -1.83 -7.89
CA VAL A 7 0.79 -2.65 -8.27
C VAL A 7 0.37 -3.47 -9.50
N ARG A 8 1.09 -3.29 -10.60
CA ARG A 8 0.77 -3.94 -11.89
C ARG A 8 1.61 -5.20 -12.05
N PRO A 9 1.03 -6.30 -12.56
CA PRO A 9 1.78 -7.51 -12.83
C PRO A 9 2.47 -7.41 -14.19
N ASP A 10 3.61 -8.07 -14.33
CA ASP A 10 4.26 -8.28 -15.63
C ASP A 10 3.68 -9.50 -16.37
N ALA A 11 2.94 -10.36 -15.67
CA ALA A 11 2.29 -11.54 -16.25
C ALA A 11 1.06 -11.19 -17.12
N PRO A 12 0.79 -11.96 -18.19
CA PRO A 12 -0.29 -11.66 -19.15
C PRO A 12 -1.70 -11.79 -18.54
N ASN A 13 -1.83 -12.34 -17.34
CA ASN A 13 -3.11 -12.50 -16.63
C ASN A 13 -3.73 -11.16 -16.19
N ALA A 14 -2.92 -10.09 -16.11
CA ALA A 14 -3.36 -8.74 -15.71
C ALA A 14 -4.04 -8.71 -14.32
N ASN A 15 -3.58 -9.54 -13.38
CA ASN A 15 -3.94 -9.50 -11.96
C ASN A 15 -3.30 -8.29 -11.26
N ASN A 16 -3.75 -7.08 -11.60
CA ASN A 16 -3.34 -5.86 -10.89
C ASN A 16 -3.82 -5.92 -9.45
N LEU A 17 -3.04 -5.35 -8.53
CA LEU A 17 -3.39 -5.16 -7.13
C LEU A 17 -3.77 -3.69 -6.93
N PRO A 18 -5.06 -3.30 -7.08
CA PRO A 18 -5.55 -2.00 -6.62
C PRO A 18 -5.56 -1.94 -5.09
N ILE A 19 -5.81 -0.75 -4.53
CA ILE A 19 -6.08 -0.60 -3.09
C ILE A 19 -7.14 -1.63 -2.65
N SER A 20 -6.89 -2.30 -1.53
CA SER A 20 -7.83 -3.30 -1.01
C SER A 20 -9.19 -2.67 -0.75
N PRO A 21 -10.28 -3.27 -1.26
CA PRO A 21 -11.61 -2.75 -0.99
C PRO A 21 -12.01 -2.93 0.48
N GLY A 22 -11.41 -3.85 1.24
CA GLY A 22 -11.78 -4.15 2.60
C GLY A 22 -13.28 -4.43 2.72
N SER A 23 -13.92 -3.87 3.74
CA SER A 23 -15.37 -4.02 3.94
C SER A 23 -16.25 -3.33 2.89
N SER A 24 -15.66 -2.62 1.92
CA SER A 24 -16.41 -1.85 0.91
C SER A 24 -16.85 -2.67 -0.31
N CYS A 25 -16.31 -3.88 -0.54
CA CYS A 25 -16.70 -4.70 -1.69
C CYS A 25 -18.01 -5.48 -1.48
N SER A 26 -18.66 -5.82 -2.60
CA SER A 26 -19.87 -6.65 -2.59
C SER A 26 -19.54 -8.07 -2.11
N GLY A 27 -20.10 -8.48 -0.98
CA GLY A 27 -19.82 -9.77 -0.34
C GLY A 27 -18.94 -9.64 0.90
N CYS A 28 -18.23 -8.53 1.04
CA CYS A 28 -17.14 -8.37 2.01
C CYS A 28 -17.58 -7.88 3.39
N SER A 29 -18.82 -8.20 3.78
CA SER A 29 -19.37 -7.75 5.06
C SER A 29 -18.73 -8.41 6.28
N GLY A 30 -17.97 -9.50 6.09
CA GLY A 30 -17.21 -10.16 7.14
C GLY A 30 -15.84 -9.53 7.40
N GLY A 31 -15.32 -8.75 6.45
CA GLY A 31 -14.01 -8.14 6.52
C GLY A 31 -13.89 -6.96 7.49
N LEU A 32 -12.68 -6.77 7.99
CA LEU A 32 -12.31 -5.63 8.79
C LEU A 32 -12.18 -4.36 7.93
N SER A 33 -12.56 -3.22 8.51
CA SER A 33 -12.56 -1.96 7.77
C SER A 33 -11.18 -1.30 7.81
N GLY A 34 -10.65 -0.98 6.63
CA GLY A 34 -9.50 -0.11 6.48
C GLY A 34 -9.82 1.35 6.81
N PRO A 35 -8.80 2.22 6.90
CA PRO A 35 -8.99 3.64 7.23
C PRO A 35 -9.44 4.51 6.05
N GLY A 36 -9.52 3.92 4.84
CA GLY A 36 -9.97 4.57 3.63
C GLY A 36 -11.51 4.69 3.52
N PRO A 37 -12.00 5.29 2.43
CA PRO A 37 -13.42 5.53 2.23
C PRO A 37 -14.25 4.24 2.25
N ASN A 38 -15.39 4.29 2.95
CA ASN A 38 -16.33 3.17 3.05
C ASN A 38 -15.71 1.87 3.60
N GLY A 39 -14.59 1.96 4.32
CA GLY A 39 -13.91 0.81 4.91
C GLY A 39 -12.88 0.14 3.99
N SER A 40 -12.53 0.78 2.86
CA SER A 40 -11.37 0.37 2.07
C SER A 40 -10.07 0.65 2.81
N ASP A 41 -8.99 0.05 2.31
CA ASP A 41 -7.64 0.43 2.69
C ASP A 41 -7.20 1.75 2.04
N ILE A 42 -5.96 2.13 2.30
CA ILE A 42 -5.25 3.25 1.68
C ILE A 42 -4.06 2.72 0.86
N GLY A 43 -3.65 3.48 -0.16
CA GLY A 43 -2.45 3.18 -0.91
C GLY A 43 -1.19 3.62 -0.18
N ALA A 44 -0.08 2.91 -0.40
CA ALA A 44 1.23 3.30 0.06
C ALA A 44 1.70 4.60 -0.62
N ASP A 45 2.50 5.38 0.10
CA ASP A 45 3.25 6.48 -0.47
C ASP A 45 4.31 5.92 -1.44
N ALA A 46 4.18 6.28 -2.72
CA ALA A 46 4.98 5.76 -3.82
C ALA A 46 6.49 6.06 -3.72
N MET A 47 6.93 6.89 -2.77
CA MET A 47 8.35 7.14 -2.54
C MET A 47 8.87 6.81 -1.15
N ALA A 48 8.00 6.38 -0.24
CA ALA A 48 8.41 6.21 1.14
C ALA A 48 9.45 5.09 1.33
N LEU A 49 9.68 4.26 0.31
CA LEU A 49 10.69 3.21 0.31
C LEU A 49 11.62 3.27 -0.90
N PRO A 50 12.60 4.18 -0.90
CA PRO A 50 13.54 4.30 -2.01
C PRO A 50 14.67 3.28 -1.94
N ILE A 51 14.97 2.68 -3.09
CA ILE A 51 16.05 1.70 -3.25
C ILE A 51 16.83 1.96 -4.53
N THR A 52 17.93 1.23 -4.74
CA THR A 52 18.49 1.07 -6.08
C THR A 52 18.59 -0.39 -6.48
N ILE A 53 18.42 -0.67 -7.76
CA ILE A 53 18.54 -1.99 -8.40
C ILE A 53 19.59 -1.85 -9.50
N GLY A 54 20.72 -2.52 -9.38
CA GLY A 54 21.84 -2.40 -10.33
C GLY A 54 22.36 -0.97 -10.44
N GLY A 55 22.25 -0.17 -9.37
CA GLY A 55 22.62 1.25 -9.33
C GLY A 55 21.58 2.22 -9.92
N GLN A 56 20.43 1.74 -10.40
CA GLN A 56 19.33 2.57 -10.87
C GLN A 56 18.32 2.81 -9.74
N GLY A 57 17.87 4.05 -9.57
CA GLY A 57 16.86 4.38 -8.56
C GLY A 57 15.52 3.70 -8.84
N ALA A 58 14.91 3.16 -7.80
CA ALA A 58 13.58 2.54 -7.80
C ALA A 58 12.89 2.77 -6.44
N TYR A 59 11.63 2.35 -6.34
CA TYR A 59 10.85 2.42 -5.11
C TYR A 59 10.17 1.08 -4.84
N GLY A 60 10.19 0.65 -3.58
CA GLY A 60 9.33 -0.40 -3.09
C GLY A 60 8.00 0.16 -2.57
N VAL A 61 7.17 -0.73 -2.05
CA VAL A 61 5.91 -0.42 -1.35
C VAL A 61 6.18 -0.44 0.15
N LEU A 62 5.97 0.70 0.82
CA LEU A 62 6.06 0.80 2.28
C LEU A 62 4.69 0.60 2.92
N VAL A 63 4.55 -0.46 3.72
CA VAL A 63 3.35 -0.74 4.53
C VAL A 63 3.67 -0.34 5.97
N ASN A 64 3.58 0.95 6.29
CA ASN A 64 3.91 1.50 7.61
C ASN A 64 2.74 2.20 8.31
N ASN A 65 1.61 2.36 7.63
CA ASN A 65 0.38 2.87 8.20
C ASN A 65 -0.65 1.75 8.23
N ILE A 66 -1.49 1.74 9.27
CA ILE A 66 -2.63 0.82 9.36
C ILE A 66 -3.43 0.87 8.05
N GLY A 67 -3.73 -0.29 7.49
CA GLY A 67 -4.54 -0.45 6.28
C GLY A 67 -3.87 0.07 5.03
N THR A 68 -2.54 -0.01 4.94
CA THR A 68 -1.84 0.15 3.66
C THR A 68 -1.87 -1.20 2.92
N GLY A 69 -2.92 -1.44 2.14
CA GLY A 69 -3.19 -2.76 1.58
C GLY A 69 -3.64 -2.72 0.12
N TYR A 70 -3.32 -3.79 -0.60
CA TYR A 70 -3.69 -3.98 -1.99
C TYR A 70 -4.27 -5.36 -2.22
N ARG A 71 -5.31 -5.46 -3.05
CA ARG A 71 -5.99 -6.74 -3.26
C ARG A 71 -6.70 -6.85 -4.58
N ASN A 72 -6.72 -8.07 -5.12
CA ASN A 72 -7.52 -8.45 -6.28
C ASN A 72 -8.39 -9.67 -5.97
N ASN A 73 -9.67 -9.43 -5.69
CA ASN A 73 -10.68 -10.44 -5.33
C ASN A 73 -11.17 -11.31 -6.50
N ALA A 74 -10.68 -11.06 -7.71
CA ALA A 74 -11.06 -11.81 -8.90
C ALA A 74 -9.83 -12.11 -9.76
N ALA A 75 -8.78 -12.60 -9.11
CA ALA A 75 -7.53 -12.93 -9.76
C ALA A 75 -7.75 -14.08 -10.77
N LYS A 76 -7.20 -13.88 -11.97
CA LYS A 76 -7.36 -14.80 -13.10
C LYS A 76 -6.22 -15.80 -13.13
N ASN A 77 -6.57 -17.07 -13.40
CA ASN A 77 -5.62 -18.16 -13.62
C ASN A 77 -4.66 -18.41 -12.44
N VAL A 78 -5.05 -18.02 -11.23
CA VAL A 78 -4.34 -18.38 -9.99
C VAL A 78 -4.74 -19.80 -9.53
N PRO A 79 -3.90 -20.49 -8.74
CA PRO A 79 -4.28 -21.72 -8.06
C PRO A 79 -5.52 -21.52 -7.19
N THR A 80 -6.39 -22.53 -7.15
CA THR A 80 -7.58 -22.56 -6.27
C THR A 80 -7.82 -23.96 -5.74
N GLY A 81 -8.54 -24.04 -4.62
CA GLY A 81 -8.77 -25.27 -3.88
C GLY A 81 -7.45 -25.87 -3.39
N SER A 82 -7.20 -27.12 -3.75
CA SER A 82 -5.97 -27.85 -3.44
C SER A 82 -4.98 -27.92 -4.60
N GLN A 83 -5.08 -26.99 -5.57
CA GLN A 83 -4.06 -26.90 -6.62
C GLN A 83 -2.71 -26.51 -6.01
N PRO A 84 -1.59 -27.11 -6.46
CA PRO A 84 -0.28 -26.68 -6.02
C PRO A 84 0.04 -25.24 -6.40
N GLU A 85 0.69 -24.54 -5.49
CA GLU A 85 1.05 -23.13 -5.58
C GLU A 85 2.47 -22.87 -5.04
N GLY A 86 3.15 -21.88 -5.62
CA GLY A 86 4.41 -21.37 -5.11
C GLY A 86 4.44 -19.84 -5.14
N LEU A 87 5.04 -19.26 -4.13
CA LEU A 87 5.06 -17.84 -3.81
C LEU A 87 6.49 -17.41 -3.50
N TYR A 88 6.84 -16.19 -3.89
CA TYR A 88 7.96 -15.49 -3.25
C TYR A 88 7.65 -14.01 -3.12
N MET A 89 8.23 -13.39 -2.09
CA MET A 89 8.35 -11.93 -2.00
C MET A 89 9.75 -11.53 -1.55
N LEU A 90 10.25 -10.43 -2.08
CA LEU A 90 11.41 -9.72 -1.56
C LEU A 90 10.93 -8.65 -0.58
N THR A 91 11.31 -8.80 0.68
CA THR A 91 10.92 -7.95 1.82
C THR A 91 12.14 -7.52 2.63
N SER A 92 11.96 -7.01 3.86
CA SER A 92 13.03 -6.45 4.69
C SER A 92 12.69 -6.56 6.17
N SER A 93 13.69 -6.92 6.98
CA SER A 93 13.56 -6.91 8.44
C SER A 93 13.68 -5.51 9.05
N ASN A 94 13.84 -4.45 8.26
CA ASN A 94 13.97 -3.08 8.77
C ASN A 94 12.63 -2.54 9.31
N LEU A 95 11.51 -3.06 8.80
CA LEU A 95 10.17 -2.74 9.25
C LEU A 95 9.37 -4.04 9.33
N THR A 96 9.00 -4.41 10.55
CA THR A 96 8.12 -5.56 10.83
C THR A 96 7.30 -5.25 12.07
N SER A 97 6.14 -5.89 12.23
CA SER A 97 5.34 -5.81 13.44
C SER A 97 5.09 -7.19 14.06
N SER A 98 4.43 -7.19 15.21
CA SER A 98 3.85 -8.39 15.84
C SER A 98 2.33 -8.43 15.69
N SER A 99 1.81 -7.77 14.64
CA SER A 99 0.38 -7.51 14.40
C SER A 99 -0.04 -8.10 13.05
N CYS A 100 -1.34 -8.31 12.87
CA CYS A 100 -1.87 -8.91 11.66
C CYS A 100 -2.28 -7.88 10.62
N CYS A 101 -2.01 -8.11 9.33
CA CYS A 101 -0.98 -9.03 8.83
C CYS A 101 -0.20 -8.37 7.71
N PHE A 102 1.09 -8.70 7.59
CA PHE A 102 1.90 -8.26 6.46
C PHE A 102 2.14 -9.47 5.56
N ASP A 103 1.13 -9.71 4.72
CA ASP A 103 1.11 -10.90 3.87
C ASP A 103 1.27 -10.54 2.39
N PHE A 104 1.70 -11.53 1.61
CA PHE A 104 1.64 -11.52 0.16
C PHE A 104 1.35 -12.92 -0.36
N GLY A 105 0.27 -13.07 -1.11
CA GLY A 105 -0.10 -14.34 -1.74
C GLY A 105 -1.59 -14.47 -1.98
N SER A 106 -2.07 -15.70 -2.02
CA SER A 106 -3.48 -16.01 -2.28
C SER A 106 -4.30 -15.93 -1.00
N ALA A 107 -5.45 -15.27 -1.07
CA ALA A 107 -6.35 -15.06 0.07
C ALA A 107 -7.81 -15.39 -0.32
N GLU A 108 -8.76 -15.04 0.53
CA GLU A 108 -10.20 -15.10 0.27
C GLU A 108 -10.62 -14.09 -0.80
N ALA A 109 -11.70 -14.42 -1.52
CA ALA A 109 -12.19 -13.59 -2.62
C ALA A 109 -13.21 -12.52 -2.18
N ASP A 110 -13.48 -12.40 -0.89
CA ASP A 110 -14.46 -11.47 -0.32
C ASP A 110 -13.97 -10.77 0.96
N ASP A 111 -12.65 -10.66 1.12
CA ASP A 111 -12.03 -9.95 2.24
C ASP A 111 -12.52 -10.41 3.62
N SER A 112 -12.97 -11.65 3.75
CA SER A 112 -13.53 -12.22 4.97
C SER A 112 -12.86 -13.53 5.31
N ASP A 113 -12.77 -13.86 6.60
CA ASP A 113 -12.31 -15.17 7.04
C ASP A 113 -13.35 -16.25 6.68
N ASP A 114 -13.02 -17.07 5.68
CA ASP A 114 -13.82 -18.23 5.23
C ASP A 114 -13.38 -19.56 5.88
N GLY A 115 -12.51 -19.46 6.88
CA GLY A 115 -12.04 -20.52 7.74
C GLY A 115 -10.86 -21.33 7.19
N ASN A 116 -10.11 -21.98 8.09
CA ASN A 116 -8.91 -22.77 7.80
C ASN A 116 -8.70 -23.25 6.33
N ALA A 117 -7.51 -22.93 5.81
CA ALA A 117 -6.94 -23.35 4.54
C ALA A 117 -7.47 -22.60 3.31
N THR A 118 -8.15 -21.49 3.49
CA THR A 118 -8.66 -20.61 2.41
C THR A 118 -7.62 -19.59 1.93
N MET A 119 -6.59 -19.32 2.74
CA MET A 119 -5.39 -18.59 2.32
C MET A 119 -4.21 -19.52 2.02
N ASN A 120 -3.29 -19.03 1.20
CA ASN A 120 -1.93 -19.51 1.04
C ASN A 120 -1.10 -18.27 0.71
N ALA A 121 -0.61 -17.60 1.76
CA ALA A 121 0.12 -16.35 1.63
C ALA A 121 1.38 -16.37 2.49
N ILE A 122 2.45 -15.75 1.99
CA ILE A 122 3.65 -15.55 2.79
C ILE A 122 3.36 -14.47 3.82
N TYR A 123 3.48 -14.82 5.09
CA TYR A 123 3.59 -13.85 6.18
C TYR A 123 5.06 -13.56 6.50
N TYR A 124 5.39 -12.29 6.76
CA TYR A 124 6.68 -11.92 7.31
C TYR A 124 6.56 -10.91 8.47
N GLY A 125 6.91 -11.37 9.68
CA GLY A 125 6.85 -10.55 10.88
C GLY A 125 7.16 -11.35 12.15
N SER A 126 6.81 -10.78 13.31
CA SER A 126 7.15 -11.33 14.64
C SER A 126 5.95 -11.80 15.46
N ALA A 127 4.73 -11.74 14.91
CA ALA A 127 3.55 -12.35 15.51
C ALA A 127 3.72 -13.88 15.63
N CYS A 128 3.39 -14.42 16.81
CA CYS A 128 3.43 -15.86 17.10
C CYS A 128 2.08 -16.32 17.67
N TRP A 129 1.08 -16.45 16.79
CA TRP A 129 -0.29 -16.76 17.22
C TRP A 129 -0.47 -18.23 17.63
N THR A 130 0.32 -19.13 17.05
CA THR A 130 0.32 -20.55 17.43
C THR A 130 0.96 -20.81 18.79
N GLY A 131 1.64 -19.81 19.35
CA GLY A 131 2.43 -19.94 20.58
C GLY A 131 3.69 -20.80 20.40
N GLY A 132 4.58 -20.75 21.39
CA GLY A 132 5.78 -21.61 21.44
C GLY A 132 6.91 -21.23 20.50
N CYS A 133 6.83 -20.07 19.83
CA CYS A 133 7.93 -19.58 18.98
C CYS A 133 9.16 -19.25 19.81
N THR A 134 10.33 -19.34 19.18
CA THR A 134 11.62 -19.07 19.81
C THR A 134 12.37 -17.96 19.08
N GLY A 135 13.06 -17.11 19.84
CA GLY A 135 13.70 -15.91 19.29
C GLY A 135 12.72 -14.74 19.18
N SER A 136 13.19 -13.64 18.59
CA SER A 136 12.43 -12.39 18.47
C SER A 136 11.72 -12.23 17.12
N GLY A 137 11.95 -13.14 16.18
CA GLY A 137 11.59 -12.92 14.78
C GLY A 137 12.38 -11.75 14.15
N PRO A 138 11.96 -11.26 12.97
CA PRO A 138 10.83 -11.76 12.19
C PRO A 138 11.09 -13.16 11.62
N TRP A 139 10.01 -13.85 11.22
CA TRP A 139 10.05 -15.17 10.60
C TRP A 139 9.31 -15.19 9.27
N VAL A 140 9.76 -16.04 8.35
CA VAL A 140 8.97 -16.38 7.15
C VAL A 140 7.96 -17.46 7.55
N GLY A 141 6.68 -17.14 7.47
CA GLY A 141 5.56 -18.05 7.73
C GLY A 141 4.61 -18.16 6.55
N GLY A 142 3.72 -19.14 6.60
CA GLY A 142 2.53 -19.20 5.77
C GLY A 142 1.33 -18.75 6.59
N ASP A 143 0.63 -17.70 6.14
CA ASP A 143 -0.75 -17.47 6.55
C ASP A 143 -1.66 -18.38 5.73
N LEU A 144 -2.33 -19.29 6.44
CA LEU A 144 -3.20 -20.30 5.87
C LEU A 144 -4.67 -20.07 6.29
N GLU A 145 -5.00 -18.86 6.75
CA GLU A 145 -6.20 -18.44 7.47
C GLU A 145 -6.30 -19.07 8.87
N ASN A 146 -6.77 -18.31 9.85
CA ASN A 146 -6.92 -18.69 11.25
C ASN A 146 -5.61 -19.12 11.94
N GLY A 147 -4.47 -18.71 11.37
CA GLY A 147 -3.17 -18.91 11.98
C GLY A 147 -2.01 -18.64 11.03
N MET A 148 -0.91 -18.19 11.64
CA MET A 148 0.35 -17.91 10.98
C MET A 148 1.33 -19.04 11.33
N TYR A 149 1.69 -19.85 10.34
CA TYR A 149 2.38 -21.12 10.56
C TYR A 149 3.82 -21.07 10.06
N PHE A 150 4.76 -21.43 10.95
CA PHE A 150 6.18 -21.56 10.63
C PHE A 150 6.62 -23.04 10.54
N SER A 151 5.71 -23.95 10.86
CA SER A 151 5.81 -25.40 10.71
C SER A 151 4.43 -26.05 10.86
N ALA A 152 4.30 -27.36 10.61
CA ALA A 152 3.07 -28.11 10.91
C ALA A 152 2.60 -27.99 12.37
N ALA A 153 3.53 -27.80 13.30
CA ALA A 153 3.21 -27.66 14.72
C ALA A 153 2.74 -26.26 15.08
N GLY A 154 2.93 -25.27 14.20
CA GLY A 154 2.75 -23.86 14.48
C GLY A 154 4.06 -23.09 14.58
N PRO A 155 4.81 -23.23 15.69
CA PRO A 155 5.97 -22.39 15.96
C PRO A 155 7.13 -22.63 14.99
N ASN A 156 8.02 -21.65 14.93
CA ASN A 156 9.26 -21.73 14.17
C ASN A 156 10.18 -22.84 14.73
N PRO A 157 10.95 -23.53 13.88
CA PRO A 157 12.01 -24.42 14.34
C PRO A 157 13.01 -23.66 15.22
N SER A 158 13.41 -24.25 16.35
CA SER A 158 14.22 -23.54 17.35
C SER A 158 15.62 -23.14 16.90
N ASN A 159 16.11 -23.74 15.81
CA ASN A 159 17.36 -23.37 15.14
C ASN A 159 17.21 -22.19 14.16
N ILE A 160 15.99 -21.66 13.98
CA ILE A 160 15.68 -20.51 13.14
C ILE A 160 15.04 -19.42 14.00
N PRO A 161 15.82 -18.74 14.88
CA PRO A 161 15.25 -17.79 15.83
C PRO A 161 14.81 -16.45 15.20
N SER A 162 15.30 -16.13 14.00
CA SER A 162 14.98 -14.91 13.25
C SER A 162 15.63 -14.94 11.85
N GLU A 163 14.96 -14.35 10.87
CA GLU A 163 15.39 -14.19 9.49
C GLU A 163 15.57 -12.70 9.18
N THR A 164 16.80 -12.18 9.15
CA THR A 164 17.06 -10.73 9.05
C THR A 164 17.86 -10.34 7.81
N GLY A 165 17.65 -9.10 7.37
CA GLY A 165 18.34 -8.46 6.26
C GLY A 165 17.55 -7.27 5.74
N SER A 166 18.22 -6.29 5.13
CA SER A 166 17.51 -5.19 4.43
C SER A 166 16.80 -5.64 3.17
N PHE A 167 17.17 -6.81 2.64
CA PHE A 167 16.49 -7.49 1.54
C PHE A 167 16.47 -8.98 1.86
N VAL A 168 15.29 -9.50 2.20
CA VAL A 168 15.04 -10.90 2.54
C VAL A 168 14.09 -11.46 1.49
N THR A 169 14.50 -12.51 0.79
CA THR A 169 13.55 -13.26 -0.04
C THR A 169 12.82 -14.25 0.86
N ALA A 170 11.52 -14.09 1.02
CA ALA A 170 10.64 -15.03 1.70
C ALA A 170 9.95 -15.91 0.65
N TRP A 171 9.82 -17.21 0.96
CA TRP A 171 9.31 -18.20 0.02
C TRP A 171 8.33 -19.13 0.71
N GLU A 172 7.25 -19.43 0.00
CA GLU A 172 6.33 -20.49 0.34
C GLU A 172 6.02 -21.32 -0.91
N LYS A 173 5.92 -22.64 -0.76
CA LYS A 173 5.25 -23.49 -1.74
C LYS A 173 4.41 -24.53 -1.04
N ASN A 174 3.24 -24.79 -1.58
CA ASN A 174 2.24 -25.66 -1.00
C ASN A 174 1.68 -26.57 -2.09
N ASN A 175 1.67 -27.89 -1.88
CA ASN A 175 1.12 -28.82 -2.86
C ASN A 175 -0.41 -28.97 -2.76
N GLY A 176 -1.04 -28.17 -1.90
CA GLY A 176 -2.47 -28.14 -1.65
C GLY A 176 -2.99 -29.26 -0.75
N THR A 177 -2.13 -30.17 -0.29
CA THR A 177 -2.56 -31.35 0.48
C THR A 177 -1.59 -31.73 1.59
N THR A 178 -0.47 -32.37 1.27
CA THR A 178 0.36 -33.07 2.25
C THR A 178 1.66 -32.37 2.57
N ASN A 179 2.04 -31.31 1.84
CA ASN A 179 3.32 -30.65 2.03
C ASN A 179 3.24 -29.16 1.75
N PHE A 180 3.75 -28.35 2.68
CA PHE A 180 4.18 -26.98 2.43
C PHE A 180 5.63 -26.78 2.87
N THR A 181 6.30 -25.83 2.24
CA THR A 181 7.72 -25.58 2.43
C THR A 181 7.95 -24.09 2.52
N LEU A 182 8.69 -23.68 3.54
CA LEU A 182 9.09 -22.31 3.80
C LEU A 182 10.61 -22.19 3.63
N LYS A 183 11.03 -21.17 2.88
CA LYS A 183 12.45 -20.86 2.69
C LYS A 183 12.68 -19.36 2.85
N TYR A 184 13.93 -19.02 3.13
CA TYR A 184 14.36 -17.64 3.16
C TYR A 184 15.77 -17.49 2.58
N GLY A 185 16.12 -16.29 2.17
CA GLY A 185 17.43 -15.98 1.61
C GLY A 185 17.77 -14.51 1.80
N ASN A 186 19.05 -14.17 1.73
CA ASN A 186 19.48 -12.78 1.65
C ASN A 186 19.38 -12.33 0.18
N GLY A 187 18.54 -11.35 -0.11
CA GLY A 187 18.31 -10.84 -1.46
C GLY A 187 19.54 -10.18 -2.10
N GLN A 188 20.61 -9.93 -1.33
CA GLN A 188 21.85 -9.31 -1.80
C GLN A 188 23.01 -10.31 -1.94
N SER A 189 22.88 -11.53 -1.42
CA SER A 189 23.97 -12.53 -1.48
C SER A 189 23.53 -13.95 -1.12
N GLY A 190 24.29 -14.95 -1.56
CA GLY A 190 24.12 -16.33 -1.12
C GLY A 190 22.94 -17.05 -1.78
N GLY A 191 22.39 -18.03 -1.07
CA GLY A 191 21.32 -18.91 -1.55
C GLY A 191 20.20 -19.07 -0.53
N LEU A 192 19.24 -19.94 -0.84
CA LEU A 192 18.09 -20.20 0.02
C LEU A 192 18.44 -21.17 1.16
N SER A 193 17.93 -20.86 2.34
CA SER A 193 17.86 -21.73 3.50
C SER A 193 16.44 -22.24 3.67
N GLN A 194 16.27 -23.52 3.93
CA GLN A 194 14.97 -24.11 4.22
C GLN A 194 14.66 -23.93 5.71
N ALA A 195 13.63 -23.15 6.02
CA ALA A 195 13.10 -23.05 7.38
C ALA A 195 12.27 -24.29 7.71
N TYR A 196 11.36 -24.68 6.81
CA TYR A 196 10.47 -25.82 7.01
C TYR A 196 10.16 -26.54 5.70
N SER A 197 9.97 -27.87 5.75
CA SER A 197 9.35 -28.64 4.67
C SER A 197 8.69 -29.87 5.29
N GLY A 198 7.38 -29.99 5.15
CA GLY A 198 6.62 -31.08 5.74
C GLY A 198 5.12 -30.86 5.70
N ALA A 199 4.39 -31.64 6.51
CA ALA A 199 2.94 -31.63 6.54
C ALA A 199 2.33 -30.23 6.72
N LEU A 200 1.13 -30.05 6.17
CA LEU A 200 0.28 -28.94 6.59
C LEU A 200 -0.11 -29.09 8.08
N PRO A 201 -0.45 -27.99 8.76
CA PRO A 201 -1.01 -28.07 10.11
C PRO A 201 -2.32 -28.89 10.14
N ASN A 202 -2.66 -29.41 11.33
CA ASN A 202 -3.85 -30.24 11.47
C ASN A 202 -5.13 -29.43 11.12
N GLY A 203 -5.96 -29.97 10.23
CA GLY A 203 -7.17 -29.31 9.74
C GLY A 203 -7.01 -28.51 8.45
N TYR A 204 -5.80 -28.41 7.90
CA TYR A 204 -5.51 -27.62 6.69
C TYR A 204 -5.34 -28.44 5.41
N ASN A 205 -5.46 -29.77 5.50
CA ASN A 205 -5.41 -30.68 4.35
C ASN A 205 -6.81 -31.24 4.05
N PRO A 206 -7.36 -31.07 2.83
CA PRO A 206 -6.81 -30.30 1.71
C PRO A 206 -6.98 -28.78 1.87
N MET A 207 -6.14 -28.02 1.16
CA MET A 207 -6.31 -26.58 1.00
C MET A 207 -7.59 -26.24 0.23
N LYS A 208 -8.09 -25.02 0.44
CA LYS A 208 -9.34 -24.47 -0.11
C LYS A 208 -9.12 -23.06 -0.69
N VAL A 209 -7.93 -22.80 -1.24
CA VAL A 209 -7.50 -21.48 -1.71
C VAL A 209 -8.51 -20.85 -2.68
N GLN A 210 -8.78 -19.56 -2.53
CA GLN A 210 -9.73 -18.84 -3.36
C GLN A 210 -9.03 -17.99 -4.44
N PRO A 211 -9.75 -17.51 -5.48
CA PRO A 211 -9.12 -16.80 -6.60
C PRO A 211 -8.84 -15.33 -6.28
N SER A 212 -8.07 -15.04 -5.25
CA SER A 212 -7.60 -13.68 -4.94
C SER A 212 -6.08 -13.61 -4.80
N ILE A 213 -5.55 -12.38 -4.82
CA ILE A 213 -4.17 -12.10 -4.42
C ILE A 213 -4.18 -10.85 -3.55
N GLU A 214 -3.43 -10.85 -2.46
CA GLU A 214 -3.28 -9.72 -1.55
C GLU A 214 -1.82 -9.27 -1.36
N LEU A 215 -1.68 -8.08 -0.77
CA LEU A 215 -0.45 -7.51 -0.27
C LEU A 215 -0.73 -6.55 0.90
N GLY A 216 -0.09 -6.77 2.05
CA GLY A 216 0.02 -5.80 3.14
C GLY A 216 -1.09 -5.86 4.20
N THR A 217 -2.01 -6.81 4.09
CA THR A 217 -3.09 -7.13 5.04
C THR A 217 -3.15 -8.65 5.26
N GLY A 218 -4.10 -9.12 6.07
CA GLY A 218 -4.51 -10.54 6.08
C GLY A 218 -5.78 -10.81 5.27
N GLY A 219 -6.16 -12.09 5.17
CA GLY A 219 -7.34 -12.63 4.46
C GLY A 219 -8.64 -11.85 4.70
N ASP A 220 -8.95 -11.61 5.96
CA ASP A 220 -10.10 -10.86 6.45
C ASP A 220 -9.94 -9.32 6.45
N ASN A 221 -8.94 -8.81 5.72
CA ASN A 221 -8.52 -7.41 5.69
C ASN A 221 -7.98 -6.88 7.03
N SER A 222 -7.44 -7.73 7.91
CA SER A 222 -6.70 -7.32 9.11
C SER A 222 -5.55 -6.35 8.78
N PRO A 223 -5.64 -5.07 9.21
CA PRO A 223 -4.85 -3.99 8.62
C PRO A 223 -3.63 -3.51 9.44
N GLU A 224 -3.26 -4.18 10.54
CA GLU A 224 -2.23 -3.72 11.48
C GLU A 224 -0.81 -4.22 11.19
N GLY A 225 -0.63 -5.08 10.19
CA GLY A 225 0.67 -5.55 9.73
C GLY A 225 1.55 -4.41 9.21
N THR A 226 2.87 -4.53 9.35
CA THR A 226 3.81 -3.60 8.72
C THR A 226 4.94 -4.31 8.02
N GLY A 227 5.41 -3.73 6.93
CA GLY A 227 6.49 -4.32 6.14
C GLY A 227 6.91 -3.48 4.94
N GLU A 228 7.91 -4.00 4.24
CA GLU A 228 8.46 -3.46 2.99
C GLU A 228 8.32 -4.53 1.91
N PHE A 229 7.79 -4.17 0.74
CA PHE A 229 7.66 -5.08 -0.40
C PHE A 229 8.39 -4.49 -1.62
N PHE A 230 9.25 -5.28 -2.25
CA PHE A 230 10.06 -4.82 -3.39
C PHE A 230 9.67 -5.52 -4.71
N GLU A 231 9.44 -6.82 -4.66
CA GLU A 231 8.98 -7.64 -5.78
C GLU A 231 8.40 -8.95 -5.26
N GLY A 232 7.58 -9.64 -6.05
CA GLY A 232 7.04 -10.95 -5.69
C GLY A 232 6.24 -11.59 -6.81
N ALA A 233 5.98 -12.88 -6.69
CA ALA A 233 5.18 -13.62 -7.66
C ALA A 233 4.37 -14.75 -7.04
N VAL A 234 3.21 -15.02 -7.66
CA VAL A 234 2.36 -16.18 -7.42
C VAL A 234 2.44 -17.12 -8.63
N THR A 235 2.67 -18.41 -8.40
CA THR A 235 2.90 -19.40 -9.46
C THR A 235 1.98 -20.60 -9.33
N LYS A 236 1.52 -21.11 -10.48
CA LYS A 236 0.81 -22.39 -10.55
C LYS A 236 1.80 -23.54 -10.55
N GLY A 237 1.60 -24.51 -9.66
CA GLY A 237 2.48 -25.67 -9.49
C GLY A 237 3.27 -25.61 -8.18
N PHE A 238 3.99 -26.69 -7.88
CA PHE A 238 4.90 -26.77 -6.74
C PHE A 238 6.34 -26.57 -7.27
N PRO A 239 6.94 -25.37 -7.16
CA PRO A 239 8.24 -25.11 -7.76
C PRO A 239 9.32 -26.04 -7.23
N THR A 240 10.21 -26.47 -8.13
CA THR A 240 11.38 -27.26 -7.73
C THR A 240 12.40 -26.38 -7.03
N ASP A 241 13.22 -26.98 -6.16
CA ASP A 241 14.32 -26.27 -5.50
C ASP A 241 15.30 -25.64 -6.51
N ALA A 242 15.50 -26.27 -7.67
CA ALA A 242 16.32 -25.72 -8.73
C ALA A 242 15.71 -24.42 -9.31
N THR A 243 14.39 -24.37 -9.45
CA THR A 243 13.66 -23.16 -9.90
C THR A 243 13.79 -22.03 -8.88
N GLU A 244 13.52 -22.31 -7.61
CA GLU A 244 13.62 -21.30 -6.54
C GLU A 244 15.06 -20.77 -6.40
N ASN A 245 16.06 -21.66 -6.45
CA ASN A 245 17.47 -21.27 -6.39
C ASN A 245 17.89 -20.42 -7.59
N ALA A 246 17.33 -20.67 -8.78
CA ALA A 246 17.60 -19.86 -9.97
C ALA A 246 17.02 -18.44 -9.83
N VAL A 247 15.82 -18.31 -9.26
CA VAL A 247 15.23 -17.00 -8.97
C VAL A 247 15.99 -16.28 -7.87
N GLN A 248 16.38 -16.96 -6.78
CA GLN A 248 17.26 -16.38 -5.74
C GLN A 248 18.56 -15.82 -6.32
N ALA A 249 19.21 -16.59 -7.21
CA ALA A 249 20.42 -16.14 -7.88
C ALA A 249 20.16 -14.91 -8.76
N ASN A 250 19.00 -14.84 -9.41
CA ASN A 250 18.57 -13.68 -10.19
C ASN A 250 18.34 -12.43 -9.31
N VAL A 251 17.60 -12.56 -8.20
CA VAL A 251 17.38 -11.47 -7.22
C VAL A 251 18.72 -10.95 -6.69
N THR A 252 19.62 -11.87 -6.31
CA THR A 252 20.98 -11.50 -5.86
C THR A 252 21.76 -10.73 -6.94
N ALA A 253 21.66 -11.18 -8.20
CA ALA A 253 22.33 -10.53 -9.32
C ALA A 253 21.71 -9.17 -9.71
N ALA A 254 20.45 -8.91 -9.35
CA ALA A 254 19.78 -7.64 -9.60
C ALA A 254 20.44 -6.47 -8.84
N GLY A 255 21.12 -6.75 -7.72
CA GLY A 255 21.92 -5.76 -7.01
C GLY A 255 21.08 -4.74 -6.24
N TYR A 256 20.10 -5.22 -5.48
CA TYR A 256 19.30 -4.42 -4.55
C TYR A 256 20.17 -3.77 -3.47
N THR A 257 20.00 -2.48 -3.25
CA THR A 257 20.64 -1.74 -2.14
C THR A 257 19.70 -0.68 -1.57
N ASN A 258 19.83 -0.41 -0.26
CA ASN A 258 19.13 0.69 0.39
C ASN A 258 19.58 2.00 -0.26
N ASN A 259 18.64 2.87 -0.62
CA ASN A 259 19.01 4.10 -1.28
C ASN A 259 19.61 5.11 -0.28
N THR A 260 20.81 5.61 -0.57
CA THR A 260 21.41 6.78 0.09
C THR A 260 21.35 8.05 -0.78
N THR A 261 20.79 7.97 -2.00
CA THR A 261 20.64 9.12 -2.87
C THR A 261 19.48 9.98 -2.40
N THR A 262 19.77 11.24 -2.13
CA THR A 262 18.75 12.29 -2.02
C THR A 262 18.05 12.42 -3.38
N PHE A 263 16.74 12.20 -3.40
CA PHE A 263 15.92 12.63 -4.53
C PHE A 263 16.09 14.13 -4.74
N PRO A 264 15.80 14.66 -5.96
CA PRO A 264 15.73 16.09 -6.16
C PRO A 264 14.94 16.72 -5.01
N PRO A 265 15.38 17.82 -4.40
CA PRO A 265 14.59 18.44 -3.35
C PRO A 265 13.19 18.78 -3.90
N PRO A 266 12.13 18.71 -3.07
CA PRO A 266 10.81 19.17 -3.46
C PRO A 266 10.90 20.53 -4.14
N THR A 267 10.25 20.69 -5.29
CA THR A 267 10.26 21.98 -5.99
C THR A 267 9.19 22.86 -5.38
N GLN A 268 9.56 24.08 -5.02
CA GLN A 268 8.64 25.10 -4.53
C GLN A 268 8.33 26.09 -5.66
N SER A 269 7.04 26.39 -5.84
CA SER A 269 6.55 27.45 -6.70
C SER A 269 5.52 28.28 -5.94
N VAL A 270 5.44 29.58 -6.24
CA VAL A 270 4.35 30.42 -5.76
C VAL A 270 3.24 30.38 -6.80
N ILE A 271 2.03 30.09 -6.34
CA ILE A 271 0.86 29.94 -7.20
C ILE A 271 -0.35 30.67 -6.64
N SER A 272 -1.32 30.91 -7.51
CA SER A 272 -2.71 31.17 -7.18
C SER A 272 -3.61 30.12 -7.83
N LEU A 273 -4.70 29.73 -7.16
CA LEU A 273 -5.66 28.74 -7.66
C LEU A 273 -6.91 29.43 -8.18
N LYS A 274 -7.20 29.33 -9.47
CA LYS A 274 -8.46 29.86 -10.04
C LYS A 274 -9.45 28.73 -10.26
N ALA A 275 -10.58 28.76 -9.56
CA ALA A 275 -11.61 27.72 -9.65
C ALA A 275 -12.40 27.82 -10.96
N HIS A 276 -12.57 26.70 -11.68
CA HIS A 276 -13.43 26.64 -12.86
C HIS A 276 -14.92 26.85 -12.51
N ALA A 277 -15.32 26.52 -11.27
CA ALA A 277 -16.70 26.64 -10.80
C ALA A 277 -17.31 28.04 -11.01
N ASN A 278 -16.51 29.10 -10.84
CA ASN A 278 -16.97 30.48 -10.93
C ASN A 278 -15.93 31.48 -11.50
N GLY A 279 -14.74 31.01 -11.87
CA GLY A 279 -13.67 31.84 -12.42
C GLY A 279 -12.99 32.76 -11.41
N LYS A 280 -13.17 32.52 -10.11
CA LYS A 280 -12.57 33.28 -9.01
C LYS A 280 -11.37 32.56 -8.40
N TYR A 281 -10.59 33.29 -7.61
CA TYR A 281 -9.42 32.75 -6.92
C TYR A 281 -9.79 32.18 -5.55
N VAL A 282 -9.11 31.11 -5.15
CA VAL A 282 -9.23 30.51 -3.81
C VAL A 282 -8.57 31.43 -2.79
N ASP A 283 -9.36 31.95 -1.86
CA ASP A 283 -8.96 32.78 -0.72
C ASP A 283 -8.71 31.90 0.51
N ALA A 284 -7.54 32.08 1.12
CA ALA A 284 -7.17 31.53 2.42
C ALA A 284 -6.99 32.68 3.43
N ALA A 285 -8.08 33.36 3.80
CA ALA A 285 -8.03 34.61 4.57
C ALA A 285 -7.24 34.55 5.90
N ASN A 286 -7.30 33.41 6.62
CA ASN A 286 -6.60 33.17 7.88
C ASN A 286 -6.81 31.71 8.39
N SER A 287 -6.09 31.32 9.42
CA SER A 287 -6.14 30.01 10.09
C SER A 287 -7.38 29.66 10.90
N THR A 288 -8.41 30.50 10.89
CA THR A 288 -9.70 30.23 11.56
C THR A 288 -10.87 30.13 10.60
N THR A 289 -10.67 30.42 9.31
CA THR A 289 -11.71 30.38 8.29
C THR A 289 -11.33 29.42 7.17
N SER A 290 -12.29 28.67 6.66
CA SER A 290 -12.08 27.75 5.54
C SER A 290 -11.73 28.48 4.24
N LEU A 291 -11.09 27.76 3.33
CA LEU A 291 -10.76 28.25 1.98
C LEU A 291 -12.03 28.35 1.13
N ILE A 292 -12.24 29.47 0.42
CA ILE A 292 -13.41 29.73 -0.44
C ILE A 292 -12.94 30.33 -1.77
N ALA A 293 -13.56 29.97 -2.89
CA ALA A 293 -13.25 30.56 -4.20
C ALA A 293 -14.05 31.85 -4.46
N ASP A 294 -13.85 32.90 -3.67
CA ASP A 294 -14.66 34.14 -3.73
C ASP A 294 -13.90 35.40 -4.16
N ALA A 295 -12.57 35.36 -4.26
CA ALA A 295 -11.72 36.49 -4.62
C ALA A 295 -11.71 36.79 -6.13
N THR A 296 -11.69 38.07 -6.49
CA THR A 296 -11.70 38.55 -7.90
C THR A 296 -10.33 39.03 -8.40
N SER A 297 -9.34 39.07 -7.52
CA SER A 297 -7.97 39.48 -7.81
C SER A 297 -7.00 38.68 -6.93
N ILE A 298 -5.78 38.48 -7.39
CA ILE A 298 -4.71 37.84 -6.62
C ILE A 298 -4.10 38.85 -5.65
N GLY A 299 -4.12 38.52 -4.36
CA GLY A 299 -3.36 39.17 -3.30
C GLY A 299 -2.72 38.13 -2.39
N THR A 300 -2.22 38.56 -1.23
CA THR A 300 -1.50 37.68 -0.29
C THR A 300 -2.33 36.49 0.20
N ASN A 301 -3.66 36.62 0.28
CA ASN A 301 -4.51 35.53 0.76
C ASN A 301 -4.82 34.50 -0.32
N GLU A 302 -4.66 34.86 -1.59
CA GLU A 302 -4.92 33.99 -2.74
C GLU A 302 -3.65 33.28 -3.24
N THR A 303 -2.49 33.60 -2.64
CA THR A 303 -1.19 33.02 -2.98
C THR A 303 -0.76 31.91 -2.03
N PHE A 304 -0.16 30.86 -2.58
CA PHE A 304 0.32 29.69 -1.87
C PHE A 304 1.72 29.29 -2.33
N ASP A 305 2.54 28.77 -1.42
CA ASP A 305 3.62 27.89 -1.84
C ASP A 305 3.03 26.53 -2.21
N LEU A 306 3.14 26.14 -3.47
CA LEU A 306 2.96 24.76 -3.91
C LEU A 306 4.31 24.06 -3.82
N ILE A 307 4.40 23.12 -2.87
CA ILE A 307 5.54 22.23 -2.75
C ILE A 307 5.19 20.95 -3.47
N ALA A 308 5.79 20.73 -4.64
CA ALA A 308 5.69 19.46 -5.34
C ALA A 308 6.68 18.48 -4.73
N ASN A 309 6.13 17.50 -4.03
CA ASN A 309 6.90 16.40 -3.50
C ASN A 309 7.21 15.44 -4.64
N ASN A 310 8.29 14.69 -4.48
CA ASN A 310 8.73 13.77 -5.50
C ASN A 310 7.76 12.57 -5.69
N ASN A 311 6.77 12.38 -4.79
CA ASN A 311 5.85 11.23 -4.74
C ASN A 311 4.52 11.50 -5.43
N ASN A 312 4.50 12.49 -6.31
CA ASN A 312 3.30 13.02 -6.97
C ASN A 312 2.25 13.58 -6.00
N THR A 313 2.63 13.82 -4.74
CA THR A 313 1.84 14.62 -3.81
C THR A 313 2.34 16.07 -3.81
N VAL A 314 1.51 16.92 -3.26
CA VAL A 314 1.77 18.33 -3.06
C VAL A 314 1.32 18.75 -1.68
N ASN A 315 1.97 19.78 -1.16
CA ASN A 315 1.51 20.54 -0.01
C ASN A 315 1.32 21.99 -0.42
N LEU A 316 0.31 22.64 0.17
CA LEU A 316 0.01 24.05 -0.07
C LEU A 316 0.21 24.81 1.24
N ARG A 317 1.09 25.81 1.24
CA ARG A 317 1.24 26.74 2.38
C ARG A 317 0.64 28.08 2.02
N ALA A 318 -0.38 28.51 2.75
CA ALA A 318 -1.01 29.81 2.54
C ALA A 318 -0.06 30.94 2.94
N HIS A 319 0.05 31.98 2.10
CA HIS A 319 0.90 33.14 2.40
C HIS A 319 0.26 34.12 3.40
N SER A 320 -1.04 34.03 3.65
CA SER A 320 -1.76 34.85 4.65
C SER A 320 -1.22 34.68 6.06
N ASP A 321 -0.84 33.46 6.45
CA ASP A 321 -0.39 33.14 7.81
C ASP A 321 0.71 32.06 7.91
N ASN A 322 1.24 31.62 6.77
CA ASN A 322 2.25 30.57 6.66
C ASN A 322 1.81 29.19 7.21
N GLN A 323 0.51 28.93 7.30
CA GLN A 323 -0.02 27.63 7.70
C GLN A 323 -0.28 26.72 6.49
N TRP A 324 -0.29 25.41 6.73
CA TRP A 324 -0.55 24.39 5.71
C TRP A 324 -2.05 24.19 5.50
N VAL A 325 -2.47 24.19 4.23
CA VAL A 325 -3.83 23.82 3.82
C VAL A 325 -4.09 22.38 4.22
N THR A 326 -5.17 22.17 4.97
CA THR A 326 -5.47 20.95 5.69
C THR A 326 -6.86 20.43 5.31
N ALA A 327 -6.95 19.17 4.90
CA ALA A 327 -8.20 18.44 4.74
C ALA A 327 -8.69 17.95 6.11
N GLU A 328 -9.36 18.83 6.84
CA GLU A 328 -9.78 18.62 8.24
C GLU A 328 -10.69 17.40 8.42
N ASN A 329 -10.65 16.83 9.63
CA ASN A 329 -11.45 15.67 10.02
C ASN A 329 -11.33 14.52 9.00
N LYS A 330 -10.08 14.17 8.65
CA LYS A 330 -9.76 13.17 7.62
C LYS A 330 -10.41 13.48 6.26
N GLY A 331 -10.56 14.76 5.92
CA GLY A 331 -11.21 15.25 4.69
C GLY A 331 -12.74 15.34 4.74
N SER A 332 -13.37 14.99 5.87
CA SER A 332 -14.83 15.11 6.04
C SER A 332 -15.31 16.53 6.37
N SER A 333 -14.38 17.46 6.59
CA SER A 333 -14.66 18.87 6.84
C SER A 333 -14.03 19.76 5.76
N PRO A 334 -14.52 21.01 5.59
CA PRO A 334 -13.92 21.94 4.65
C PRO A 334 -12.44 22.21 4.92
N LEU A 335 -11.70 22.49 3.84
CA LEU A 335 -10.28 22.77 3.89
C LEU A 335 -10.02 24.10 4.62
N ILE A 336 -8.96 24.13 5.42
CA ILE A 336 -8.50 25.31 6.17
C ILE A 336 -6.97 25.30 6.25
N ALA A 337 -6.33 26.47 6.18
CA ALA A 337 -4.89 26.58 6.40
C ALA A 337 -4.59 26.82 7.88
N ASN A 338 -4.38 25.77 8.69
CA ASN A 338 -4.28 25.94 10.15
C ASN A 338 -3.26 25.02 10.85
N ARG A 339 -2.38 24.38 10.09
CA ARG A 339 -1.34 23.51 10.66
C ARG A 339 0.05 24.10 10.47
N GLY A 340 0.87 23.98 11.50
CA GLY A 340 2.27 24.43 11.49
C GLY A 340 3.26 23.41 10.93
N ALA A 341 2.83 22.17 10.68
CA ALA A 341 3.65 21.10 10.12
C ALA A 341 2.82 20.26 9.14
N VAL A 342 3.50 19.67 8.15
CA VAL A 342 2.91 18.76 7.17
C VAL A 342 2.76 17.36 7.78
N GLY A 343 1.58 16.78 7.61
CA GLY A 343 1.28 15.38 7.79
C GLY A 343 0.27 14.88 6.74
N PRO A 344 -0.40 13.74 6.99
CA PRO A 344 -1.33 13.16 6.02
C PRO A 344 -2.50 14.08 5.62
N TRP A 345 -2.93 14.98 6.53
CA TRP A 345 -4.07 15.87 6.28
C TRP A 345 -3.72 17.09 5.44
N GLU A 346 -2.44 17.45 5.38
CA GLU A 346 -1.92 18.57 4.60
C GLU A 346 -1.44 18.13 3.22
N THR A 347 -1.58 16.84 2.91
CA THR A 347 -1.03 16.19 1.72
C THR A 347 -2.14 15.91 0.70
N PHE A 348 -1.88 16.26 -0.56
CA PHE A 348 -2.82 16.09 -1.67
C PHE A 348 -2.11 15.48 -2.87
N TYR A 349 -2.78 14.68 -3.68
CA TYR A 349 -2.29 14.33 -5.01
C TYR A 349 -2.64 15.43 -6.00
N LEU A 350 -1.69 15.84 -6.83
CA LEU A 350 -1.93 16.76 -7.94
C LEU A 350 -2.27 15.95 -9.20
N LEU A 351 -3.48 16.13 -9.70
CA LEU A 351 -3.97 15.45 -10.90
C LEU A 351 -3.94 16.44 -12.07
N HIS A 352 -3.28 16.07 -13.16
CA HIS A 352 -3.26 16.87 -14.39
C HIS A 352 -4.37 16.42 -15.34
N ASN A 353 -5.23 17.36 -15.73
CA ASN A 353 -6.36 17.11 -16.61
C ASN A 353 -5.98 17.32 -18.09
N SER A 354 -6.75 16.73 -19.01
CA SER A 354 -6.44 16.77 -20.44
C SER A 354 -6.57 18.15 -21.07
N ASP A 355 -7.31 19.05 -20.43
CA ASP A 355 -7.54 20.42 -20.86
C ASP A 355 -6.48 21.40 -20.33
N GLY A 356 -5.53 20.92 -19.51
CA GLY A 356 -4.47 21.73 -18.91
C GLY A 356 -4.77 22.24 -17.50
N SER A 357 -6.00 22.06 -17.01
CA SER A 357 -6.35 22.33 -15.61
C SER A 357 -5.76 21.26 -14.67
N VAL A 358 -5.88 21.50 -13.37
CA VAL A 358 -5.53 20.53 -12.33
C VAL A 358 -6.68 20.25 -11.38
N SER A 359 -6.60 19.12 -10.71
CA SER A 359 -7.47 18.76 -9.58
C SER A 359 -6.63 18.27 -8.40
N PHE A 360 -7.12 18.48 -7.19
CA PHE A 360 -6.46 18.01 -5.97
C PHE A 360 -7.25 16.86 -5.38
N ARG A 361 -6.59 15.74 -5.05
CA ARG A 361 -7.21 14.64 -4.29
C ARG A 361 -6.60 14.59 -2.91
N ALA A 362 -7.41 14.73 -1.86
CA ALA A 362 -6.90 14.67 -0.50
C ALA A 362 -6.34 13.27 -0.17
N TYR A 363 -5.18 13.23 0.47
CA TYR A 363 -4.49 11.97 0.75
C TYR A 363 -5.29 11.04 1.67
N ASN A 364 -5.99 11.58 2.67
CA ASN A 364 -6.68 10.77 3.68
C ASN A 364 -7.93 10.04 3.16
N ASN A 365 -8.85 10.76 2.52
CA ASN A 365 -10.13 10.20 2.08
C ASN A 365 -10.18 9.93 0.58
N GLN A 366 -9.08 10.14 -0.15
CA GLN A 366 -8.99 9.90 -1.60
C GLN A 366 -10.10 10.61 -2.41
N GLN A 367 -10.75 11.64 -1.86
CA GLN A 367 -11.78 12.41 -2.53
C GLN A 367 -11.19 13.67 -3.15
N ILE A 368 -11.82 14.13 -4.22
CA ILE A 368 -11.40 15.30 -4.99
C ILE A 368 -11.90 16.57 -4.29
N VAL A 369 -11.00 17.53 -4.12
CA VAL A 369 -11.27 18.87 -3.59
C VAL A 369 -12.20 19.59 -4.55
N THR A 370 -13.30 20.08 -4.00
CA THR A 370 -14.45 20.61 -4.75
C THR A 370 -14.77 22.02 -4.27
N ALA A 371 -14.91 22.95 -5.21
CA ALA A 371 -15.44 24.29 -4.96
C ALA A 371 -16.97 24.25 -4.91
N GLU A 372 -17.51 23.88 -3.75
CA GLU A 372 -18.94 23.64 -3.54
C GLU A 372 -19.82 24.86 -3.80
N ASP A 373 -21.11 24.60 -4.07
CA ASP A 373 -22.12 25.62 -4.32
C ASP A 373 -21.69 26.59 -5.44
N ALA A 374 -21.20 26.03 -6.54
CA ALA A 374 -20.58 26.78 -7.64
C ALA A 374 -19.47 27.75 -7.16
N GLY A 375 -18.68 27.32 -6.19
CA GLY A 375 -17.59 28.09 -5.57
C GLY A 375 -18.02 29.17 -4.59
N ALA A 376 -19.31 29.26 -4.22
CA ALA A 376 -19.78 30.18 -3.17
C ALA A 376 -19.58 29.63 -1.75
N SER A 377 -19.32 28.32 -1.62
CA SER A 377 -19.07 27.66 -0.35
C SER A 377 -17.60 27.24 -0.19
N ALA A 378 -17.23 26.84 1.03
CA ALA A 378 -15.89 26.39 1.35
C ALA A 378 -15.50 25.14 0.56
N LEU A 379 -14.23 25.09 0.16
CA LEU A 379 -13.66 23.95 -0.53
C LEU A 379 -13.66 22.72 0.39
N ILE A 380 -14.05 21.56 -0.13
CA ILE A 380 -14.07 20.30 0.61
C ILE A 380 -13.69 19.13 -0.31
N ALA A 381 -12.94 18.16 0.20
CA ALA A 381 -12.62 16.94 -0.53
C ALA A 381 -13.77 15.94 -0.38
N ASN A 382 -14.77 15.97 -1.26
CA ASN A 382 -15.98 15.14 -1.12
C ASN A 382 -16.52 14.50 -2.42
N ARG A 383 -15.78 14.57 -3.53
CA ARG A 383 -16.18 13.96 -4.81
C ARG A 383 -15.29 12.78 -5.19
N THR A 384 -15.85 11.85 -5.95
CA THR A 384 -15.13 10.67 -6.47
C THR A 384 -14.78 10.79 -7.95
N ALA A 385 -15.26 11.83 -8.64
CA ALA A 385 -15.01 12.11 -10.04
C ALA A 385 -14.73 13.60 -10.24
N ILE A 386 -13.94 13.92 -11.27
CA ILE A 386 -13.61 15.28 -11.67
C ILE A 386 -14.70 15.78 -12.63
N GLY A 387 -15.29 16.91 -12.28
CA GLY A 387 -16.13 17.73 -13.14
C GLY A 387 -15.78 19.22 -12.96
N PRO A 388 -16.66 20.13 -13.42
CA PRO A 388 -16.34 21.55 -13.48
C PRO A 388 -16.05 22.23 -12.13
N TRP A 389 -16.42 21.63 -11.01
CA TRP A 389 -16.22 22.21 -9.68
C TRP A 389 -14.96 21.70 -8.99
N GLU A 390 -14.31 20.69 -9.57
CA GLU A 390 -13.10 20.03 -9.07
C GLU A 390 -11.85 20.46 -9.84
N GLU A 391 -12.01 21.37 -10.81
CA GLU A 391 -10.96 21.85 -11.69
C GLU A 391 -10.50 23.26 -11.30
N PHE A 392 -9.18 23.44 -11.33
CA PHE A 392 -8.50 24.68 -11.02
C PHE A 392 -7.41 24.97 -12.05
N ASP A 393 -7.25 26.23 -12.43
CA ASP A 393 -6.04 26.68 -13.12
C ASP A 393 -4.95 27.01 -12.09
N LEU A 394 -3.72 26.53 -12.34
CA LEU A 394 -2.53 26.99 -11.62
C LEU A 394 -2.00 28.26 -12.29
N ILE A 395 -2.14 29.39 -11.61
CA ILE A 395 -1.53 30.66 -12.04
C ILE A 395 -0.18 30.78 -11.34
N ASN A 396 0.91 30.79 -12.10
CA ASN A 396 2.25 31.00 -11.55
C ASN A 396 2.50 32.51 -11.42
N ASP A 397 2.94 32.94 -10.25
CA ASP A 397 3.28 34.34 -9.95
C ASP A 397 4.76 34.66 -10.12
#